data_AF-A0ABD4UWW3-F1
#
_entry.id   AF-A0ABD4UWW3-F1
#
_cell.length_a   1.000
_cell.length_b   1.000
_cell.length_c   1.000
_cell.angle_alpha   90.00
_cell.angle_beta   90.00
_cell.angle_gamma   90.00
#
_symmetry.space_group_name_H-M   'P 1'
#
loop_
_entity.id
_entity.type
_entity.pdbx_description
1 polymer ?
#
loop_
_entity_poly.entity_id
_entity_poly.type
_entity_poly.pdbx_seq_one_letter_code
_entity_poly.pdbx_strand_id
1 'polypeptide(L)'
;MAGDDSLLAEIRAQPTAIPLPGLPDAWHWSPAPGLDFAAALSIDGACVFQVNARDSYDEDLVRALLEAARRNGPRLLVGSTPFRVLPEFDHPGYDFDVLVVARPGVHRYHEVRAPALFEATWAVFPGYSTEFADLGRYADDDAREAFRRFLKPADLRRRPVPFLMARWDNTLTQAGTTGPDAVLVGIETVSHEIRLLKGAPGSFVEFENRHARVWRIEWNDHWGIRELGRSDVGFRAIGLDDLLAFVTARIAE
;
A
#
# COMPACT_ATOMS: atom_id res chain seq x y z
N MET A 1 10.77 -26.86 18.12
CA MET A 1 9.59 -27.53 17.55
C MET A 1 8.34 -27.37 18.43
N ALA A 2 8.11 -26.21 19.06
CA ALA A 2 6.94 -25.95 19.91
C ALA A 2 6.13 -24.71 19.45
N GLY A 3 6.52 -24.09 18.34
CA GLY A 3 5.84 -22.91 17.77
C GLY A 3 4.74 -23.29 16.77
N ASP A 4 5.01 -24.28 15.90
CA ASP A 4 4.15 -24.63 14.76
C ASP A 4 2.77 -25.14 15.18
N ASP A 5 2.69 -25.98 16.23
CA ASP A 5 1.42 -26.52 16.73
C ASP A 5 0.52 -25.45 17.37
N SER A 6 1.09 -24.35 17.87
CA SER A 6 0.34 -23.28 18.55
C SER A 6 -0.39 -22.38 17.55
N LEU A 7 0.28 -21.95 16.48
CA LEU A 7 -0.33 -21.10 15.44
C LEU A 7 -1.46 -21.84 14.72
N LEU A 8 -1.23 -23.11 14.42
CA LEU A 8 -2.21 -24.01 13.83
C LEU A 8 -3.46 -24.14 14.71
N ALA A 9 -3.28 -24.32 16.02
CA ALA A 9 -4.39 -24.42 16.96
C ALA A 9 -5.21 -23.12 17.01
N GLU A 10 -4.55 -21.96 16.99
CA GLU A 10 -5.22 -20.65 17.03
C GLU A 10 -6.05 -20.35 15.76
N ILE A 11 -5.56 -20.74 14.58
CA ILE A 11 -6.33 -20.62 13.34
C ILE A 11 -7.54 -21.56 13.36
N ARG A 12 -7.35 -22.82 13.77
CA ARG A 12 -8.44 -23.80 13.86
C ARG A 12 -9.48 -23.46 14.91
N ALA A 13 -9.08 -22.70 15.94
CA ALA A 13 -9.99 -22.21 16.97
C ALA A 13 -10.86 -21.04 16.49
N GLN A 14 -10.62 -20.46 15.30
CA GLN A 14 -11.47 -19.41 14.78
C GLN A 14 -12.89 -19.96 14.53
N PRO A 15 -13.95 -19.22 14.95
CA PRO A 15 -15.31 -19.62 14.64
C PRO A 15 -15.50 -19.78 13.14
N THR A 16 -16.15 -20.86 12.71
CA THR A 16 -16.41 -21.21 11.29
C THR A 16 -15.19 -21.59 10.45
N ALA A 17 -14.02 -21.80 11.06
CA ALA A 17 -12.84 -22.25 10.33
C ALA A 17 -13.06 -23.60 9.65
N ILE A 18 -12.88 -23.61 8.33
CA ILE A 18 -12.91 -24.81 7.48
C ILE A 18 -11.62 -24.87 6.66
N PRO A 19 -11.14 -26.07 6.29
CA PRO A 19 -10.01 -26.19 5.36
C PRO A 19 -10.30 -25.47 4.04
N LEU A 20 -9.32 -24.74 3.51
CA LEU A 20 -9.42 -24.10 2.20
C LEU A 20 -9.18 -25.14 1.09
N PRO A 21 -10.16 -25.41 0.21
CA PRO A 21 -10.02 -26.45 -0.81
C PRO A 21 -8.85 -26.19 -1.76
N GLY A 22 -8.03 -27.22 -1.99
CA GLY A 22 -6.91 -27.17 -2.93
C GLY A 22 -5.61 -26.56 -2.38
N LEU A 23 -5.57 -26.12 -1.12
CA LEU A 23 -4.34 -25.65 -0.48
C LEU A 23 -4.13 -26.35 0.88
N PRO A 24 -3.08 -27.19 1.04
CA PRO A 24 -2.80 -27.84 2.31
C PRO A 24 -2.44 -26.82 3.39
N ASP A 25 -2.75 -27.12 4.65
CA ASP A 25 -2.51 -26.26 5.81
C ASP A 25 -3.00 -24.82 5.61
N ALA A 26 -4.19 -24.70 5.04
CA ALA A 26 -4.88 -23.45 4.84
C ALA A 26 -6.34 -23.57 5.29
N TRP A 27 -6.87 -22.46 5.80
CA TRP A 27 -8.22 -22.36 6.34
C TRP A 27 -8.90 -21.10 5.86
N HIS A 28 -10.21 -21.17 5.69
CA HIS A 28 -11.10 -20.05 5.49
C HIS A 28 -12.07 -19.95 6.67
N TRP A 29 -12.41 -18.74 7.07
CA TRP A 29 -13.46 -18.47 8.06
C TRP A 29 -14.11 -17.11 7.82
N SER A 30 -15.35 -16.96 8.27
CA SER A 30 -16.11 -15.72 8.14
C SER A 30 -16.60 -15.25 9.52
N PRO A 31 -15.96 -14.24 10.14
CA PRO A 31 -16.34 -13.78 11.47
C PRO A 31 -17.67 -13.00 11.47
N ALA A 32 -18.10 -12.49 10.32
CA ALA A 32 -19.36 -11.79 10.11
C ALA A 32 -19.73 -11.79 8.63
N PRO A 33 -21.01 -11.67 8.27
CA PRO A 33 -21.44 -11.56 6.88
C PRO A 33 -20.66 -10.46 6.12
N GLY A 34 -20.19 -10.79 4.92
CA GLY A 34 -19.40 -9.90 4.09
C GLY A 34 -17.93 -9.77 4.49
N LEU A 35 -17.48 -10.43 5.56
CA LEU A 35 -16.06 -10.52 5.92
C LEU A 35 -15.58 -11.97 5.77
N ASP A 36 -14.55 -12.15 4.96
CA ASP A 36 -13.97 -13.46 4.68
C ASP A 36 -12.47 -13.40 4.90
N PHE A 37 -11.96 -14.26 5.79
CA PHE A 37 -10.54 -14.39 6.05
C PHE A 37 -10.08 -15.75 5.59
N ALA A 38 -8.90 -15.79 4.99
CA ALA A 38 -8.24 -17.04 4.65
C ALA A 38 -6.78 -16.94 5.04
N ALA A 39 -6.25 -17.99 5.64
CA ALA A 39 -4.87 -18.04 6.07
C ALA A 39 -4.23 -19.37 5.76
N ALA A 40 -2.93 -19.35 5.54
CA ALA A 40 -2.14 -20.54 5.25
C ALA A 40 -0.81 -20.46 5.99
N LEU A 41 -0.40 -21.57 6.62
CA LEU A 41 0.90 -21.65 7.28
C LEU A 41 2.05 -21.56 6.26
N SER A 42 3.18 -20.97 6.64
CA SER A 42 4.40 -21.10 5.87
C SER A 42 4.85 -22.56 5.80
N ILE A 43 5.71 -22.90 4.84
CA ILE A 43 6.20 -24.27 4.63
C ILE A 43 6.93 -24.81 5.87
N ASP A 44 7.63 -23.93 6.58
CA ASP A 44 8.34 -24.24 7.82
C ASP A 44 7.47 -24.11 9.09
N GLY A 45 6.18 -23.79 8.95
CA GLY A 45 5.24 -23.63 10.07
C GLY A 45 5.49 -22.40 10.95
N ALA A 46 6.52 -21.59 10.65
CA ALA A 46 6.97 -20.50 11.51
C ALA A 46 6.06 -19.26 11.49
N CYS A 47 5.29 -19.06 10.41
CA CYS A 47 4.41 -17.90 10.26
C CYS A 47 3.12 -18.23 9.51
N VAL A 48 2.23 -17.24 9.47
CA VAL A 48 0.91 -17.33 8.84
C VAL A 48 0.82 -16.26 7.76
N PHE A 49 0.50 -16.66 6.54
CA PHE A 49 0.08 -15.73 5.50
C PHE A 49 -1.44 -15.61 5.55
N GLN A 50 -1.98 -14.39 5.63
CA GLN A 50 -3.41 -14.18 5.74
C GLN A 50 -3.92 -13.14 4.74
N VAL A 51 -4.95 -13.51 3.99
CA VAL A 51 -5.75 -12.62 3.15
C VAL A 51 -7.05 -12.32 3.88
N ASN A 52 -7.43 -11.04 3.91
CA ASN A 52 -8.77 -10.62 4.33
C ASN A 52 -9.50 -10.08 3.10
N ALA A 53 -10.78 -10.36 2.99
CA ALA A 53 -11.67 -9.79 1.99
C ALA A 53 -12.92 -9.22 2.66
N ARG A 54 -13.46 -8.15 2.08
CA ARG A 54 -14.73 -7.52 2.45
C ARG A 54 -15.59 -7.41 1.20
N ASP A 55 -16.72 -8.11 1.18
CA ASP A 55 -17.71 -8.14 0.09
C ASP A 55 -17.12 -8.48 -1.31
N SER A 56 -15.89 -8.97 -1.33
CA SER A 56 -15.06 -9.14 -2.53
C SER A 56 -14.32 -10.46 -2.57
N TYR A 57 -14.65 -11.39 -1.65
CA TYR A 57 -14.02 -12.70 -1.61
C TYR A 57 -14.16 -13.43 -2.94
N ASP A 58 -13.03 -13.95 -3.41
CA ASP A 58 -12.90 -14.83 -4.56
C ASP A 58 -11.95 -15.95 -4.14
N GLU A 59 -12.47 -17.18 -4.04
CA GLU A 59 -11.71 -18.33 -3.52
C GLU A 59 -10.49 -18.64 -4.39
N ASP A 60 -10.62 -18.53 -5.71
CA ASP A 60 -9.55 -18.88 -6.66
C ASP A 60 -8.40 -17.89 -6.57
N LEU A 61 -8.69 -16.58 -6.51
CA LEU A 61 -7.69 -15.54 -6.30
C LEU A 61 -7.02 -15.66 -4.92
N VAL A 62 -7.82 -15.86 -3.87
CA VAL A 62 -7.30 -16.00 -2.49
C VAL A 62 -6.39 -17.20 -2.36
N ARG A 63 -6.76 -18.35 -2.95
CA ARG A 63 -5.91 -19.54 -2.99
C ARG A 63 -4.60 -19.26 -3.73
N ALA A 64 -4.66 -18.62 -4.89
CA ALA A 64 -3.47 -18.29 -5.68
C ALA A 64 -2.50 -17.37 -4.90
N LEU A 65 -3.04 -16.36 -4.21
CA LEU A 65 -2.26 -15.46 -3.36
C LEU A 65 -1.54 -16.21 -2.23
N LEU A 66 -2.29 -17.03 -1.48
CA LEU A 66 -1.74 -17.78 -0.35
C LEU A 66 -0.71 -18.82 -0.81
N GLU A 67 -0.96 -19.50 -1.93
CA GLU A 67 -0.02 -20.44 -2.52
C GLU A 67 1.28 -19.76 -2.97
N ALA A 68 1.17 -18.62 -3.66
CA ALA A 68 2.31 -17.83 -4.10
C ALA A 68 3.14 -17.29 -2.92
N ALA A 69 2.47 -16.78 -1.87
CA ALA A 69 3.13 -16.32 -0.66
C ALA A 69 3.89 -17.46 0.04
N ARG A 70 3.26 -18.64 0.20
CA ARG A 70 3.90 -19.82 0.80
C ARG A 70 5.14 -20.28 0.04
N ARG A 71 5.01 -20.41 -1.28
CA ARG A 71 6.12 -20.84 -2.15
C ARG A 71 7.31 -19.88 -2.08
N ASN A 72 7.03 -18.60 -1.92
CA ASN A 72 8.05 -17.53 -1.90
C ASN A 72 8.39 -17.04 -0.49
N GLY A 73 7.94 -17.74 0.57
CA GLY A 73 8.14 -17.34 1.97
C GLY A 73 9.60 -16.97 2.30
N PRO A 74 10.61 -17.81 1.95
CA PRO A 74 12.01 -17.47 2.21
C PRO A 74 12.49 -16.17 1.56
N ARG A 75 11.85 -15.71 0.47
CA ARG A 75 12.15 -14.42 -0.17
C ARG A 75 11.36 -13.27 0.47
N LEU A 76 10.12 -13.53 0.86
CA LEU A 76 9.18 -12.53 1.36
C LEU A 76 9.37 -12.19 2.85
N LEU A 77 9.96 -13.10 3.63
CA LEU A 77 10.11 -12.94 5.08
C LEU A 77 11.50 -12.41 5.50
N VAL A 78 12.39 -12.13 4.55
CA VAL A 78 13.76 -11.65 4.85
C VAL A 78 13.78 -10.13 5.06
N GLY A 79 14.53 -9.71 6.09
CA GLY A 79 14.76 -8.30 6.42
C GLY A 79 13.61 -7.65 7.19
N SER A 80 13.66 -6.32 7.31
CA SER A 80 12.76 -5.55 8.19
C SER A 80 11.86 -4.54 7.46
N THR A 81 11.77 -4.60 6.13
CA THR A 81 10.95 -3.61 5.40
C THR A 81 9.46 -3.80 5.70
N PRO A 82 8.67 -2.71 5.79
CA PRO A 82 7.25 -2.81 6.09
C PRO A 82 6.44 -3.65 5.10
N PHE A 83 6.77 -3.51 3.81
CA PHE A 83 6.17 -4.27 2.71
C PHE A 83 7.23 -5.06 1.94
N ARG A 84 6.77 -6.12 1.30
CA ARG A 84 7.48 -6.85 0.25
C ARG A 84 6.53 -7.09 -0.91
N VAL A 85 7.06 -7.03 -2.13
CA VAL A 85 6.30 -7.30 -3.35
C VAL A 85 6.89 -8.50 -4.10
N LEU A 86 6.00 -9.28 -4.69
CA LEU A 86 6.28 -10.35 -5.64
C LEU A 86 5.72 -9.89 -7.00
N PRO A 87 6.56 -9.25 -7.84
CA PRO A 87 6.11 -8.68 -9.12
C PRO A 87 5.77 -9.72 -10.19
N GLU A 88 6.05 -10.99 -9.93
CA GLU A 88 5.73 -12.10 -10.83
C GLU A 88 4.32 -12.65 -10.62
N PHE A 89 3.52 -12.04 -9.74
CA PHE A 89 2.16 -12.49 -9.48
C PHE A 89 1.19 -11.92 -10.53
N ASP A 90 0.45 -12.83 -11.16
CA ASP A 90 -0.69 -12.52 -12.01
C ASP A 90 -1.88 -13.43 -11.64
N HIS A 91 -3.08 -13.01 -12.01
CA HIS A 91 -4.26 -13.86 -11.88
C HIS A 91 -5.28 -13.54 -12.97
N PRO A 92 -5.78 -14.54 -13.73
CA PRO A 92 -6.80 -14.31 -14.75
C PRO A 92 -8.04 -13.61 -14.21
N GLY A 93 -8.55 -12.62 -14.96
CA GLY A 93 -9.74 -11.85 -14.57
C GLY A 93 -9.46 -10.63 -13.69
N TYR A 94 -8.19 -10.39 -13.33
CA TYR A 94 -7.77 -9.24 -12.54
C TYR A 94 -6.57 -8.54 -13.17
N ASP A 95 -6.46 -7.23 -12.95
CA ASP A 95 -5.37 -6.39 -13.46
C ASP A 95 -4.21 -6.24 -12.45
N PHE A 96 -4.28 -6.93 -11.30
CA PHE A 96 -3.20 -6.92 -10.31
C PHE A 96 -1.92 -7.51 -10.92
N ASP A 97 -0.80 -6.80 -10.74
CA ASP A 97 0.51 -7.16 -11.31
C ASP A 97 1.56 -7.44 -10.22
N VAL A 98 1.18 -7.37 -8.94
CA VAL A 98 2.03 -7.74 -7.81
C VAL A 98 1.23 -8.45 -6.73
N LEU A 99 1.88 -9.35 -6.00
CA LEU A 99 1.43 -9.80 -4.68
C LEU A 99 2.21 -9.02 -3.64
N VAL A 100 1.50 -8.53 -2.62
CA VAL A 100 2.10 -7.73 -1.55
C VAL A 100 1.98 -8.49 -0.24
N VAL A 101 3.04 -8.46 0.54
CA VAL A 101 3.05 -8.92 1.92
C VAL A 101 3.39 -7.77 2.85
N ALA A 102 2.55 -7.51 3.84
CA ALA A 102 2.79 -6.55 4.90
C ALA A 102 3.11 -7.29 6.21
N ARG A 103 4.17 -6.84 6.89
CA ARG A 103 4.62 -7.46 8.15
C ARG A 103 3.70 -7.13 9.33
N PRO A 104 3.78 -7.91 10.42
CA PRO A 104 3.24 -7.51 11.71
C PRO A 104 3.64 -6.08 12.09
N GLY A 105 2.70 -5.31 12.63
CA GLY A 105 2.89 -3.90 12.95
C GLY A 105 2.55 -2.93 11.82
N VAL A 106 2.47 -3.37 10.55
CA VAL A 106 1.87 -2.56 9.47
C VAL A 106 0.35 -2.74 9.42
N HIS A 107 -0.09 -3.99 9.55
CA HIS A 107 -1.50 -4.32 9.78
C HIS A 107 -1.78 -4.51 11.27
N ARG A 108 -3.06 -4.71 11.62
CA ARG A 108 -3.53 -4.92 13.00
C ARG A 108 -4.31 -6.24 13.18
N TYR A 109 -4.10 -7.21 12.29
CA TYR A 109 -4.76 -8.51 12.37
C TYR A 109 -4.44 -9.17 13.71
N HIS A 110 -5.45 -9.69 14.43
CA HIS A 110 -5.30 -10.42 15.70
C HIS A 110 -4.67 -9.66 16.88
N GLU A 111 -4.17 -8.43 16.70
CA GLU A 111 -3.39 -7.65 17.67
C GLU A 111 -4.00 -7.65 19.09
N VAL A 112 -5.32 -7.52 19.20
CA VAL A 112 -6.03 -7.43 20.49
C VAL A 112 -6.33 -8.80 21.10
N ARG A 113 -6.64 -9.81 20.29
CA ARG A 113 -7.20 -11.09 20.76
C ARG A 113 -6.18 -12.21 20.84
N ALA A 114 -5.16 -12.18 20.00
CA ALA A 114 -4.12 -13.19 19.91
C ALA A 114 -2.78 -12.54 19.52
N PRO A 115 -2.07 -11.91 20.48
CA PRO A 115 -0.81 -11.21 20.19
C PRO A 115 0.28 -12.13 19.62
N ALA A 116 0.34 -13.39 20.05
CA ALA A 116 1.29 -14.36 19.50
C ALA A 116 1.03 -14.64 18.01
N LEU A 117 -0.24 -14.85 17.63
CA LEU A 117 -0.63 -14.98 16.22
C LEU A 117 -0.41 -13.68 15.44
N PHE A 118 -0.65 -12.51 16.05
CA PHE A 118 -0.36 -11.21 15.41
C PHE A 118 1.11 -11.09 14.99
N GLU A 119 2.04 -11.38 15.89
CA GLU A 119 3.48 -11.32 15.61
C GLU A 119 3.93 -12.34 14.54
N ALA A 120 3.16 -13.41 14.35
CA ALA A 120 3.43 -14.43 13.34
C ALA A 120 2.63 -14.24 12.04
N THR A 121 1.69 -13.30 11.98
CA THR A 121 0.80 -13.13 10.82
C THR A 121 1.35 -12.07 9.88
N TRP A 122 1.43 -12.41 8.60
CA TRP A 122 1.75 -11.51 7.51
C TRP A 122 0.52 -11.31 6.63
N ALA A 123 0.09 -10.06 6.47
CA ALA A 123 -1.04 -9.76 5.60
C ALA A 123 -0.64 -9.89 4.14
N VAL A 124 -1.36 -10.70 3.38
CA VAL A 124 -1.18 -10.91 1.94
C VAL A 124 -2.35 -10.28 1.20
N PHE A 125 -2.07 -9.55 0.15
CA PHE A 125 -3.09 -8.95 -0.71
C PHE A 125 -2.55 -8.73 -2.13
N PRO A 126 -3.42 -8.72 -3.14
CA PRO A 126 -3.02 -8.35 -4.48
C PRO A 126 -2.86 -6.83 -4.58
N GLY A 127 -1.91 -6.37 -5.39
CA GLY A 127 -1.60 -4.96 -5.54
C GLY A 127 -1.28 -4.55 -6.96
N TYR A 128 -0.99 -3.26 -7.11
CA TYR A 128 -0.48 -2.70 -8.35
C TYR A 128 0.91 -2.12 -8.13
N SER A 129 1.86 -2.41 -9.02
CA SER A 129 3.24 -1.94 -8.95
C SER A 129 3.36 -0.41 -8.91
N THR A 130 2.34 0.30 -9.40
CA THR A 130 2.23 1.76 -9.33
C THR A 130 1.98 2.30 -7.92
N GLU A 131 1.57 1.46 -6.97
CA GLU A 131 1.25 1.84 -5.58
C GLU A 131 2.48 1.79 -4.65
N PHE A 132 3.60 1.28 -5.17
CA PHE A 132 4.80 1.02 -4.39
C PHE A 132 5.97 1.75 -5.03
N ALA A 133 6.51 2.73 -4.31
CA ALA A 133 7.65 3.52 -4.74
C ALA A 133 8.98 2.77 -4.54
N ASP A 134 9.59 2.99 -3.39
CA ASP A 134 10.72 2.24 -2.87
C ASP A 134 10.33 1.69 -1.50
N LEU A 135 10.16 0.37 -1.41
CA LEU A 135 9.74 -0.30 -0.19
C LEU A 135 10.74 -0.14 0.97
N GLY A 136 12.00 0.19 0.67
CA GLY A 136 13.03 0.48 1.67
C GLY A 136 12.96 1.89 2.26
N ARG A 137 12.21 2.80 1.64
CA ARG A 137 12.07 4.20 2.09
C ARG A 137 10.85 4.45 2.96
N TYR A 138 9.88 3.53 3.01
CA TYR A 138 8.74 3.68 3.89
C TYR A 138 9.19 3.61 5.36
N ALA A 139 8.99 4.70 6.09
CA ALA A 139 8.93 4.62 7.53
C ALA A 139 7.74 3.74 7.94
N ASP A 140 7.82 3.12 9.13
CA ASP A 140 6.75 2.25 9.63
C ASP A 140 5.39 2.95 9.71
N ASP A 141 5.37 4.23 10.09
CA ASP A 141 4.15 5.01 10.21
C ASP A 141 3.52 5.31 8.84
N ASP A 142 4.34 5.62 7.83
CA ASP A 142 3.86 5.79 6.45
C ASP A 142 3.30 4.49 5.89
N ALA A 143 3.95 3.35 6.19
CA ALA A 143 3.47 2.05 5.76
C ALA A 143 2.13 1.68 6.41
N ARG A 144 1.98 1.92 7.72
CA ARG A 144 0.70 1.75 8.44
C ARG A 144 -0.39 2.60 7.81
N GLU A 145 -0.05 3.85 7.49
CA GLU A 145 -1.02 4.78 6.89
C GLU A 145 -1.38 4.38 5.46
N ALA A 146 -0.41 3.96 4.66
CA ALA A 146 -0.62 3.39 3.33
C ALA A 146 -1.58 2.20 3.37
N PHE A 147 -1.31 1.24 4.25
CA PHE A 147 -2.12 0.05 4.45
C PHE A 147 -3.56 0.38 4.86
N ARG A 148 -3.71 1.33 5.80
CA ARG A 148 -5.00 1.67 6.40
C ARG A 148 -5.88 2.55 5.51
N ARG A 149 -5.30 3.54 4.83
CA ARG A 149 -6.07 4.58 4.13
C ARG A 149 -6.09 4.42 2.62
N PHE A 150 -5.05 3.84 2.01
CA PHE A 150 -4.87 3.90 0.56
C PHE A 150 -4.99 2.53 -0.10
N LEU A 151 -4.22 1.55 0.35
CA LEU A 151 -4.09 0.25 -0.33
C LEU A 151 -5.35 -0.62 -0.30
N LYS A 152 -6.31 -0.32 0.60
CA LYS A 152 -7.57 -1.05 0.79
C LYS A 152 -7.42 -2.58 0.61
N PRO A 153 -6.55 -3.27 1.38
CA PRO A 153 -6.16 -4.66 1.12
C PRO A 153 -7.32 -5.66 1.10
N ALA A 154 -8.44 -5.32 1.76
CA ALA A 154 -9.62 -6.17 1.83
C ALA A 154 -10.61 -6.01 0.68
N ASP A 155 -10.40 -5.07 -0.25
CA ASP A 155 -11.22 -4.95 -1.45
C ASP A 155 -10.49 -5.61 -2.62
N LEU A 156 -10.80 -6.89 -2.89
CA LEU A 156 -10.15 -7.66 -3.95
C LEU A 156 -10.64 -7.28 -5.36
N ARG A 157 -11.56 -6.32 -5.50
CA ARG A 157 -12.03 -5.80 -6.80
C ARG A 157 -11.63 -4.34 -7.02
N ARG A 158 -10.77 -3.82 -6.16
CA ARG A 158 -10.31 -2.43 -6.23
C ARG A 158 -9.50 -2.17 -7.50
N ARG A 159 -9.55 -0.92 -7.93
CA ARG A 159 -8.63 -0.35 -8.92
C ARG A 159 -7.33 0.11 -8.27
N PRO A 160 -6.28 0.43 -9.06
CA PRO A 160 -5.09 1.07 -8.53
C PRO A 160 -5.45 2.35 -7.77
N VAL A 161 -4.83 2.53 -6.60
CA VAL A 161 -4.92 3.74 -5.78
C VAL A 161 -3.50 4.27 -5.62
N PRO A 162 -2.92 4.89 -6.65
CA PRO A 162 -1.59 5.46 -6.52
C PRO A 162 -1.64 6.63 -5.53
N PHE A 163 -0.65 6.69 -4.65
CA PHE A 163 -0.50 7.70 -3.63
C PHE A 163 0.96 8.16 -3.56
N LEU A 164 1.18 9.34 -3.00
CA LEU A 164 2.43 10.09 -3.12
C LEU A 164 2.92 10.52 -1.76
N MET A 165 4.22 10.78 -1.69
CA MET A 165 4.75 11.69 -0.69
C MET A 165 4.61 13.11 -1.22
N ALA A 166 3.95 14.00 -0.48
CA ALA A 166 3.84 15.40 -0.84
C ALA A 166 4.09 16.32 0.36
N ARG A 167 4.59 17.52 0.08
CA ARG A 167 4.69 18.61 1.04
C ARG A 167 4.30 19.91 0.39
N TRP A 168 3.72 20.81 1.16
CA TRP A 168 3.31 22.11 0.63
C TRP A 168 3.38 23.16 1.72
N ASP A 169 3.45 24.40 1.28
CA ASP A 169 3.34 25.59 2.11
C ASP A 169 2.55 26.63 1.32
N ASN A 170 1.46 27.10 1.87
CA ASN A 170 0.59 28.09 1.25
C ASN A 170 0.50 29.34 2.13
N THR A 171 1.11 30.42 1.63
CA THR A 171 1.20 31.70 2.33
C THR A 171 -0.15 32.41 2.46
N LEU A 172 -1.14 32.10 1.63
CA LEU A 172 -2.48 32.69 1.71
C LEU A 172 -3.39 31.94 2.68
N THR A 173 -3.44 30.62 2.58
CA THR A 173 -4.33 29.80 3.42
C THR A 173 -3.71 29.46 4.77
N GLN A 174 -2.40 29.67 4.92
CA GLN A 174 -1.60 29.21 6.06
C GLN A 174 -1.64 27.68 6.24
N ALA A 175 -2.10 26.95 5.22
CA ALA A 175 -2.07 25.50 5.18
C ALA A 175 -0.70 25.03 4.71
N GLY A 176 -0.24 23.92 5.27
CA GLY A 176 1.02 23.31 4.88
C GLY A 176 1.28 22.03 5.63
N THR A 177 2.32 21.31 5.19
CA THR A 177 2.89 20.21 5.96
C THR A 177 3.83 20.75 7.03
N THR A 178 3.72 20.23 8.25
CA THR A 178 4.59 20.64 9.36
C THR A 178 5.96 19.97 9.24
N GLY A 179 7.03 20.77 9.24
CA GLY A 179 8.41 20.27 9.20
C GLY A 179 8.94 20.05 7.78
N PRO A 180 10.17 19.51 7.64
CA PRO A 180 10.81 19.31 6.34
C PRO A 180 10.23 18.10 5.58
N ASP A 181 9.50 17.22 6.26
CA ASP A 181 9.14 15.91 5.76
C ASP A 181 7.85 15.95 4.93
N ALA A 182 7.86 15.20 3.83
CA ALA A 182 6.67 14.95 3.03
C ALA A 182 5.74 13.97 3.75
N VAL A 183 4.44 14.06 3.45
CA VAL A 183 3.40 13.18 4.02
C VAL A 183 2.68 12.41 2.93
N LEU A 184 2.14 11.25 3.29
CA LEU A 184 1.40 10.40 2.38
C LEU A 184 0.03 11.01 2.03
N VAL A 185 -0.20 11.29 0.75
CA VAL A 185 -1.45 11.88 0.27
C VAL A 185 -1.95 11.24 -1.02
N GLY A 186 -3.25 11.36 -1.25
CA GLY A 186 -3.87 11.03 -2.54
C GLY A 186 -3.75 12.16 -3.54
N ILE A 187 -3.93 11.84 -4.82
CA ILE A 187 -3.89 12.81 -5.92
C ILE A 187 -4.86 13.98 -5.74
N GLU A 188 -6.01 13.74 -5.13
CA GLU A 188 -7.03 14.77 -4.90
C GLU A 188 -6.52 15.87 -3.97
N THR A 189 -5.77 15.51 -2.93
CA THR A 189 -5.15 16.47 -2.01
C THR A 189 -4.13 17.33 -2.74
N VAL A 190 -3.22 16.72 -3.52
CA VAL A 190 -2.23 17.47 -4.31
C VAL A 190 -2.91 18.38 -5.31
N SER A 191 -3.94 17.89 -6.02
CA SER A 191 -4.70 18.68 -6.99
C SER A 191 -5.46 19.83 -6.34
N HIS A 192 -5.95 19.64 -5.12
CA HIS A 192 -6.57 20.70 -4.33
C HIS A 192 -5.56 21.78 -3.96
N GLU A 193 -4.44 21.40 -3.34
CA GLU A 193 -3.39 22.34 -2.92
C GLU A 193 -2.77 23.09 -4.09
N ILE A 194 -2.59 22.42 -5.23
CA ILE A 194 -2.16 23.09 -6.47
C ILE A 194 -3.13 24.22 -6.77
N ARG A 195 -4.44 23.99 -6.88
CA ARG A 195 -5.41 25.04 -7.23
C ARG A 195 -5.34 26.25 -6.28
N LEU A 196 -4.98 26.03 -5.02
CA LEU A 196 -4.87 27.07 -4.00
C LEU A 196 -3.61 27.93 -4.10
N LEU A 197 -2.60 27.59 -4.92
CA LEU A 197 -1.42 28.45 -5.06
C LEU A 197 -1.69 29.70 -5.92
N LYS A 198 -2.82 29.79 -6.63
CA LYS A 198 -3.09 30.92 -7.51
C LYS A 198 -3.08 32.23 -6.72
N GLY A 199 -2.19 33.15 -7.10
CA GLY A 199 -2.04 34.44 -6.42
C GLY A 199 -1.28 34.36 -5.10
N ALA A 200 -0.62 33.23 -4.79
CA ALA A 200 0.10 32.99 -3.54
C ALA A 200 1.63 32.94 -3.78
N PRO A 201 2.28 34.07 -4.11
CA PRO A 201 3.73 34.07 -4.35
C PRO A 201 4.50 33.57 -3.12
N GLY A 202 5.55 32.78 -3.36
CA GLY A 202 6.32 32.10 -2.31
C GLY A 202 5.71 30.79 -1.80
N SER A 203 4.47 30.47 -2.16
CA SER A 203 3.85 29.18 -1.87
C SER A 203 4.32 28.09 -2.83
N PHE A 204 4.29 26.84 -2.39
CA PHE A 204 4.65 25.71 -3.23
C PHE A 204 3.87 24.44 -2.89
N VAL A 205 3.81 23.54 -3.87
CA VAL A 205 3.46 22.13 -3.69
C VAL A 205 4.59 21.30 -4.27
N GLU A 206 5.12 20.37 -3.47
CA GLU A 206 6.05 19.35 -3.90
C GLU A 206 5.43 17.97 -3.79
N PHE A 207 5.68 17.13 -4.78
CA PHE A 207 5.26 15.73 -4.75
C PHE A 207 6.34 14.84 -5.33
N GLU A 208 6.46 13.65 -4.76
CA GLU A 208 7.35 12.57 -5.18
C GLU A 208 6.52 11.44 -5.80
N ASN A 209 6.88 10.98 -6.99
CA ASN A 209 6.27 9.78 -7.56
C ASN A 209 6.98 8.50 -7.13
N ARG A 210 6.48 7.35 -7.62
CA ARG A 210 7.02 6.04 -7.25
C ARG A 210 8.49 5.82 -7.63
N HIS A 211 9.01 6.58 -8.61
CA HIS A 211 10.41 6.51 -9.05
C HIS A 211 11.33 7.47 -8.29
N ALA A 212 10.90 7.97 -7.13
CA ALA A 212 11.64 8.93 -6.32
C ALA A 212 11.95 10.27 -7.02
N ARG A 213 11.19 10.61 -8.06
CA ARG A 213 11.33 11.89 -8.76
C ARG A 213 10.44 12.90 -8.07
N VAL A 214 11.02 14.07 -7.75
CA VAL A 214 10.32 15.13 -7.03
C VAL A 214 10.06 16.30 -7.98
N TRP A 215 8.83 16.78 -8.02
CA TRP A 215 8.47 18.01 -8.72
C TRP A 215 8.05 19.08 -7.74
N ARG A 216 8.40 20.32 -8.05
CA ARG A 216 7.98 21.51 -7.32
C ARG A 216 7.13 22.38 -8.22
N ILE A 217 5.96 22.75 -7.71
CA ILE A 217 4.97 23.60 -8.36
C ILE A 217 4.87 24.88 -7.56
N GLU A 218 4.89 26.02 -8.24
CA GLU A 218 4.82 27.36 -7.63
C GLU A 218 3.94 28.28 -8.48
N TRP A 219 3.45 29.35 -7.87
CA TRP A 219 2.79 30.45 -8.56
C TRP A 219 3.67 31.70 -8.55
N ASN A 220 4.05 32.17 -9.75
CA ASN A 220 4.79 33.41 -9.98
C ASN A 220 4.15 34.15 -11.16
N ASP A 221 2.99 34.76 -10.94
CA ASP A 221 2.08 35.34 -11.96
C ASP A 221 1.48 34.36 -12.98
N HIS A 222 2.11 33.19 -13.13
CA HIS A 222 1.64 32.00 -13.80
C HIS A 222 1.98 30.76 -12.96
N TRP A 223 1.33 29.64 -13.25
CA TRP A 223 1.81 28.35 -12.76
C TRP A 223 3.14 28.02 -13.39
N GLY A 224 4.06 27.48 -12.60
CA GLY A 224 5.14 26.72 -13.19
C GLY A 224 5.56 25.54 -12.34
N ILE A 225 6.31 24.68 -13.01
CA ILE A 225 6.73 23.40 -12.50
C ILE A 225 8.20 23.17 -12.86
N ARG A 226 8.91 22.51 -11.95
CA ARG A 226 10.27 22.01 -12.19
C ARG A 226 10.47 20.68 -11.51
N GLU A 227 11.34 19.86 -12.08
CA GLU A 227 11.84 18.65 -11.43
C GLU A 227 13.03 19.04 -10.55
N LEU A 228 13.01 18.63 -9.28
CA LEU A 228 14.13 18.86 -8.36
C LEU A 228 15.24 17.83 -8.62
N GLY A 229 16.50 18.24 -8.43
CA GLY A 229 17.67 17.39 -8.69
C GLY A 229 18.17 17.39 -10.14
N ARG A 230 17.44 18.03 -11.07
CA ARG A 230 17.87 18.25 -12.46
C ARG A 230 18.20 19.72 -12.70
N SER A 231 19.49 20.05 -12.76
CA SER A 231 19.96 21.41 -13.00
C SER A 231 19.75 21.90 -14.42
N ASP A 232 19.51 20.98 -15.36
CA ASP A 232 19.25 21.26 -16.78
C ASP A 232 17.78 21.60 -17.07
N VAL A 233 16.86 21.34 -16.13
CA VAL A 233 15.42 21.59 -16.29
C VAL A 233 15.02 22.81 -15.47
N GLY A 234 14.94 23.95 -16.15
CA GLY A 234 14.46 25.21 -15.57
C GLY A 234 12.96 25.19 -15.24
N PHE A 235 12.52 26.21 -14.52
CA PHE A 235 11.10 26.43 -14.23
C PHE A 235 10.33 26.63 -15.53
N ARG A 236 9.32 25.78 -15.78
CA ARG A 236 8.50 25.82 -16.98
C ARG A 236 7.11 26.34 -16.65
N ALA A 237 6.69 27.41 -17.32
CA ALA A 237 5.32 27.89 -17.27
C ALA A 237 4.35 26.88 -17.89
N ILE A 238 3.18 26.73 -17.28
CA ILE A 238 2.18 25.72 -17.69
C ILE A 238 0.76 26.20 -17.37
N GLY A 239 -0.25 25.76 -18.12
CA GLY A 239 -1.65 26.00 -17.77
C GLY A 239 -2.09 25.13 -16.58
N LEU A 240 -3.13 25.52 -15.85
CA LEU A 240 -3.62 24.72 -14.71
C LEU A 240 -4.08 23.33 -15.15
N ASP A 241 -4.84 23.23 -16.25
CA ASP A 241 -5.36 21.95 -16.72
C ASP A 241 -4.25 21.01 -17.18
N ASP A 242 -3.27 21.54 -17.93
CA ASP A 242 -2.07 20.80 -18.34
C ASP A 242 -1.22 20.37 -17.13
N LEU A 243 -1.16 21.21 -16.09
CA LEU A 243 -0.45 20.90 -14.85
C LEU A 243 -1.12 19.76 -14.08
N LEU A 244 -2.45 19.80 -13.94
CA LEU A 244 -3.19 18.73 -13.28
C LEU A 244 -3.06 17.42 -14.06
N ALA A 245 -3.16 17.46 -15.39
CA ALA A 245 -2.93 16.31 -16.24
C ALA A 245 -1.49 15.76 -16.13
N PHE A 246 -0.50 16.66 -16.06
CA PHE A 246 0.89 16.28 -15.84
C PHE A 246 1.07 15.55 -14.51
N VAL A 247 0.48 16.06 -13.43
CA VAL A 247 0.54 15.43 -12.10
C VAL A 247 -0.08 14.05 -12.16
N THR A 248 -1.30 13.90 -12.70
CA THR A 248 -1.95 12.58 -12.85
C THR A 248 -1.08 11.59 -13.63
N ALA A 249 -0.45 12.02 -14.72
CA ALA A 249 0.42 11.17 -15.50
C ALA A 249 1.64 10.69 -14.71
N ARG A 250 2.33 11.59 -13.97
CA ARG A 250 3.52 11.23 -13.18
C ARG A 250 3.25 10.30 -12.01
N ILE A 251 2.02 10.29 -11.53
CA ILE A 251 1.57 9.44 -10.44
C ILE A 251 1.26 8.02 -10.93
N ALA A 252 0.76 7.91 -12.17
CA ALA A 252 0.48 6.62 -12.80
C ALA A 252 1.73 5.98 -13.45
N GLU A 253 2.76 6.77 -13.72
CA GLU A 253 4.08 6.32 -14.20
C GLU A 253 4.82 5.44 -13.19
#